data_AF-J0RAP8-F1
#
_entry.id   AF-J0RAP8-F1
#
_cell.length_a   1.000
_cell.length_b   1.000
_cell.length_c   1.000
_cell.angle_alpha   90.00
_cell.angle_beta   90.00
_cell.angle_gamma   90.00
#
_symmetry.space_group_name_H-M   'P 1'
#
loop_
_entity.id
_entity.type
_entity.pdbx_description
1 polymer ?
#
loop_
_entity_poly.entity_id
_entity_poly.type
_entity_poly.pdbx_seq_one_letter_code
_entity_poly.pdbx_strand_id
1 'polypeptide(L)'
;MKWMKKRKHGATELFQFKGKKVYQEDTLFEPETISSWKEKGQIVSGTNVERMVSGRAPIGIDCRPIMLYPITQEQNGPIVEVLYSFYQEKNSVTYIHQNTNFIRKVFFWISQKILSRKQEEKK
;
A
#
# COMPACT_ATOMS: atom_id res chain seq x y z
N MET A 1 0.88 -20.13 23.71
CA MET A 1 1.04 -19.33 22.48
C MET A 1 -0.33 -18.91 21.97
N LYS A 2 -0.69 -17.66 22.24
CA LYS A 2 -1.93 -16.97 21.83
C LYS A 2 -1.36 -15.65 21.29
N TRP A 3 -1.66 -15.08 20.13
CA TRP A 3 -2.94 -14.84 19.49
C TRP A 3 -2.72 -14.63 17.98
N MET A 4 -3.31 -15.48 17.13
CA MET A 4 -3.72 -15.05 15.79
C MET A 4 -5.12 -14.47 15.93
N LYS A 5 -5.23 -13.16 16.18
CA LYS A 5 -6.49 -12.45 15.92
C LYS A 5 -6.59 -12.40 14.40
N LYS A 6 -7.42 -13.28 13.83
CA LYS A 6 -7.92 -13.15 12.45
C LYS A 6 -8.41 -11.71 12.28
N ARG A 7 -7.68 -10.91 11.49
CA ARG A 7 -8.16 -9.61 11.00
C ARG A 7 -9.51 -9.89 10.35
N LYS A 8 -10.57 -9.14 10.74
CA LYS A 8 -11.88 -9.27 10.07
C LYS A 8 -11.65 -9.03 8.57
N HIS A 9 -11.91 -10.07 7.80
CA HIS A 9 -11.59 -10.17 6.38
C HIS A 9 -12.41 -9.16 5.54
N GLY A 10 -11.75 -8.49 4.59
CA GLY A 10 -12.35 -8.04 3.32
C GLY A 10 -13.00 -6.66 3.24
N ALA A 11 -12.64 -5.69 4.09
CA ALA A 11 -13.15 -4.33 3.94
C ALA A 11 -12.25 -3.51 2.99
N THR A 12 -12.76 -3.21 1.80
CA THR A 12 -12.19 -2.13 0.99
C THR A 12 -12.47 -0.81 1.70
N GLU A 13 -11.42 -0.16 2.18
CA GLU A 13 -11.51 1.13 2.86
C GLU A 13 -11.32 2.28 1.88
N LEU A 14 -12.25 3.23 1.89
CA LEU A 14 -12.16 4.46 1.11
C LEU A 14 -11.58 5.58 1.96
N PHE A 15 -10.51 6.23 1.48
CA PHE A 15 -10.01 7.47 2.06
C PHE A 15 -9.72 8.52 0.98
N GLN A 16 -9.65 9.79 1.40
CA GLN A 16 -9.26 10.88 0.50
C GLN A 16 -7.81 11.28 0.76
N PHE A 17 -7.03 11.35 -0.31
CA PHE A 17 -5.65 11.79 -0.30
C PHE A 17 -5.44 12.88 -1.34
N LYS A 18 -5.19 14.12 -0.90
CA LYS A 18 -4.98 15.28 -1.78
C LYS A 18 -6.11 15.48 -2.81
N GLY A 19 -7.36 15.31 -2.39
CA GLY A 19 -8.53 15.43 -3.26
C GLY A 19 -8.81 14.21 -4.15
N LYS A 20 -7.96 13.18 -4.14
CA LYS A 20 -8.23 11.90 -4.82
C LYS A 20 -8.81 10.88 -3.85
N LYS A 21 -9.79 10.10 -4.31
CA LYS A 21 -10.29 8.92 -3.60
C LYS A 21 -9.31 7.76 -3.79
N VAL A 22 -8.93 7.12 -2.69
CA VAL A 22 -8.06 5.93 -2.67
C VAL A 22 -8.82 4.79 -2.01
N TYR A 23 -8.96 3.69 -2.74
CA TYR A 23 -9.55 2.44 -2.26
C TYR A 23 -8.42 1.51 -1.83
N GLN A 24 -8.37 1.21 -0.54
CA GLN A 24 -7.37 0.36 0.09
C GLN A 24 -7.99 -1.00 0.42
N GLU A 25 -7.27 -2.08 0.16
CA GLU A 25 -7.71 -3.43 0.48
C GLU A 25 -6.73 -4.09 1.46
N ASP A 26 -7.18 -4.29 2.70
CA ASP A 26 -6.33 -4.72 3.83
C ASP A 26 -5.71 -6.12 3.66
N THR A 27 -6.21 -6.89 2.70
CA THR A 27 -5.79 -8.27 2.41
C THR A 27 -4.66 -8.37 1.39
N LEU A 28 -4.30 -7.26 0.72
CA LEU A 28 -3.26 -7.26 -0.33
C LEU A 28 -1.85 -7.50 0.21
N PHE A 29 -1.59 -7.11 1.46
CA PHE A 29 -0.31 -7.31 2.12
C PHE A 29 -0.45 -7.51 3.63
N GLU A 30 0.56 -8.16 4.21
CA GLU A 30 0.72 -8.29 5.66
C GLU A 30 1.66 -7.17 6.16
N PRO A 31 1.26 -6.34 7.14
CA PRO A 31 2.07 -5.21 7.62
C PRO A 31 3.44 -5.60 8.18
N GLU A 32 3.54 -6.78 8.80
CA GLU A 32 4.77 -7.24 9.46
C GLU A 32 5.71 -8.04 8.53
N THR A 33 5.35 -8.24 7.26
CA THR A 33 6.20 -8.97 6.31
C THR A 33 7.54 -8.25 6.16
N ILE A 34 8.62 -8.99 6.40
CA ILE A 34 9.98 -8.48 6.28
C ILE A 34 10.42 -8.52 4.83
N SER A 35 11.00 -7.42 4.35
CA SER A 35 11.63 -7.33 3.04
C SER A 35 12.88 -6.48 3.11
N SER A 36 13.73 -6.56 2.07
CA SER A 36 14.89 -5.69 1.92
C SER A 36 14.70 -4.67 0.81
N TRP A 37 15.33 -3.51 0.93
CA TRP A 37 15.36 -2.49 -0.11
C TRP A 37 16.63 -1.65 -0.03
N LYS A 38 16.92 -0.94 -1.14
CA LYS A 38 18.02 0.03 -1.18
C LYS A 38 17.56 1.38 -0.63
N GLU A 39 18.28 1.91 0.35
CA GLU A 39 18.07 3.23 0.91
C GLU A 39 19.42 3.95 0.99
N LYS A 40 19.51 5.14 0.37
CA LYS A 40 20.75 5.94 0.30
C LYS A 40 22.02 5.14 -0.06
N GLY A 41 21.88 4.15 -0.94
CA GLY A 41 23.00 3.30 -1.37
C GLY A 41 23.15 1.98 -0.59
N GLN A 42 22.56 1.86 0.60
CA GLN A 42 22.70 0.70 1.48
C GLN A 42 21.49 -0.23 1.37
N ILE A 43 21.68 -1.52 1.64
CA ILE A 43 20.58 -2.47 1.76
C ILE A 43 20.10 -2.43 3.20
N VAL A 44 18.84 -2.09 3.41
CA VAL A 44 18.16 -2.14 4.70
C VAL A 44 17.07 -3.20 4.64
N SER A 45 16.71 -3.76 5.80
CA SER A 45 15.61 -4.73 5.92
C SER A 45 14.64 -4.26 7.00
N GLY A 46 13.36 -4.54 6.80
CA GLY A 46 12.30 -4.17 7.73
C GLY A 46 10.93 -4.63 7.25
N THR A 47 9.94 -4.37 8.09
CA THR A 47 8.53 -4.65 7.85
C THR A 47 7.95 -3.83 6.69
N ASN A 48 6.78 -4.22 6.18
CA ASN A 48 6.05 -3.41 5.21
C ASN A 48 5.69 -2.02 5.75
N VAL A 49 5.43 -1.89 7.05
CA VAL A 49 5.21 -0.59 7.68
C VAL A 49 6.46 0.30 7.57
N GLU A 50 7.63 -0.20 7.95
CA GLU A 50 8.89 0.56 7.86
C GLU A 50 9.26 0.90 6.41
N ARG A 51 9.01 -0.03 5.50
CA ARG A 51 9.16 0.17 4.06
C ARG A 51 8.28 1.33 3.55
N MET A 52 7.04 1.42 4.03
CA MET A 52 6.14 2.52 3.69
C MET A 52 6.52 3.85 4.35
N VAL A 53 7.06 3.82 5.57
CA VAL A 53 7.64 5.01 6.22
C VAL A 53 8.80 5.58 5.38
N SER A 54 9.61 4.72 4.74
CA SER A 54 10.64 5.15 3.78
C SER A 54 10.06 5.58 2.42
N GLY A 55 8.74 5.68 2.29
CA GLY A 55 8.02 6.06 1.06
C GLY A 55 7.93 4.95 0.01
N ARG A 56 8.20 3.69 0.34
CA ARG A 56 8.15 2.59 -0.63
C ARG A 56 6.83 1.82 -0.52
N ALA A 57 6.34 1.34 -1.65
CA ALA A 57 5.18 0.45 -1.65
C ALA A 57 5.46 -0.80 -0.80
N PRO A 58 4.47 -1.28 -0.02
CA PRO A 58 4.57 -2.53 0.69
C PRO A 58 4.68 -3.69 -0.32
N ILE A 59 5.26 -4.80 0.12
CA ILE A 59 5.29 -6.05 -0.63
C ILE A 59 3.99 -6.80 -0.39
N GLY A 60 3.26 -7.05 -1.48
CA GLY A 60 2.02 -7.80 -1.49
C GLY A 60 2.20 -9.30 -1.31
N ILE A 61 1.07 -10.00 -1.18
CA ILE A 61 1.01 -11.46 -1.10
C ILE A 61 1.52 -12.17 -2.38
N ASP A 62 1.65 -11.43 -3.48
CA ASP A 62 2.28 -11.88 -4.73
C ASP A 62 3.80 -11.67 -4.75
N CYS A 63 4.40 -11.34 -3.59
CA CYS A 63 5.83 -11.09 -3.41
C CYS A 63 6.36 -9.91 -4.25
N ARG A 64 5.48 -9.00 -4.68
CA ARG A 64 5.82 -7.83 -5.49
C ARG A 64 5.30 -6.55 -4.83
N PRO A 65 5.81 -5.36 -5.19
CA PRO A 65 5.29 -4.11 -4.66
C PRO A 65 3.81 -3.90 -5.01
N ILE A 66 3.00 -3.47 -4.05
CA ILE A 66 1.62 -3.03 -4.29
C ILE A 66 1.60 -1.85 -5.25
N MET A 67 0.65 -1.88 -6.17
CA MET A 67 0.49 -0.88 -7.22
C MET A 67 -0.72 -0.01 -6.95
N LEU A 68 -0.65 1.25 -7.40
CA LEU A 68 -1.78 2.18 -7.39
C LEU A 68 -2.37 2.27 -8.80
N TYR A 69 -3.55 1.69 -9.00
CA TYR A 69 -4.22 1.61 -10.28
C TYR A 69 -5.32 2.67 -10.42
N PRO A 70 -5.29 3.55 -11.44
CA PRO A 70 -6.39 4.47 -11.73
C PRO A 70 -7.62 3.72 -12.23
N ILE A 71 -8.79 3.94 -11.62
CA ILE A 71 -10.03 3.27 -12.05
C ILE A 71 -10.56 3.89 -13.36
N THR A 72 -10.33 5.18 -13.56
CA THR A 72 -10.79 5.97 -14.71
C THR A 72 -9.63 6.63 -15.44
N GLN A 73 -9.84 7.04 -16.70
CA GLN A 73 -8.87 7.82 -17.47
C GLN A 73 -8.82 9.33 -17.09
N GLU A 74 -9.49 9.72 -16.01
CA GLU A 74 -9.42 11.09 -15.51
C GLU A 74 -8.14 11.31 -14.69
N GLN A 75 -7.45 12.43 -14.91
CA GLN A 75 -6.19 12.76 -14.23
C GLN A 75 -6.32 12.79 -12.69
N ASN A 76 -7.47 13.22 -12.20
CA ASN A 76 -7.79 13.30 -10.76
C ASN A 76 -8.83 12.26 -10.32
N GLY A 77 -9.03 11.23 -11.14
CA GLY A 77 -9.96 10.16 -10.84
C GLY A 77 -9.56 9.32 -9.62
N PRO A 78 -10.48 8.48 -9.14
CA PRO A 78 -10.23 7.53 -8.06
C PRO A 78 -9.15 6.52 -8.42
N ILE A 79 -8.43 6.06 -7.39
CA ILE A 79 -7.31 5.11 -7.49
C ILE A 79 -7.57 3.96 -6.52
N VAL A 80 -7.17 2.75 -6.89
CA VAL A 80 -7.30 1.54 -6.06
C VAL A 80 -5.93 0.88 -5.89
N GLU A 81 -5.69 0.32 -4.71
CA GLU A 81 -4.55 -0.56 -4.48
C GLU A 81 -4.79 -1.92 -5.13
N VAL A 82 -3.79 -2.44 -5.84
CA VAL A 82 -3.86 -3.75 -6.49
C VAL A 82 -2.54 -4.49 -6.37
N LEU A 83 -2.62 -5.83 -6.47
CA LEU A 83 -1.43 -6.67 -6.64
C LEU A 83 -0.71 -6.33 -7.95
N TYR A 84 0.60 -6.55 -7.97
CA TYR A 84 1.39 -6.35 -9.18
C TYR A 84 1.00 -7.33 -10.28
N SER A 85 0.67 -8.57 -9.93
CA SER A 85 0.16 -9.57 -10.87
C SER A 85 -1.11 -9.10 -11.60
N PHE A 86 -2.08 -8.56 -10.85
CA PHE A 86 -3.29 -7.95 -11.41
C PHE A 86 -2.96 -6.72 -12.27
N TYR A 87 -2.08 -5.84 -11.78
CA TYR A 87 -1.65 -4.65 -12.50
C TYR A 87 -1.07 -5.02 -13.88
N GLN A 88 -0.20 -6.03 -13.94
CA GLN A 88 0.42 -6.50 -15.18
C GLN A 88 -0.57 -7.07 -16.18
N GLU A 89 -1.58 -7.82 -15.72
CA GLU A 89 -2.64 -8.35 -16.59
C GLU A 89 -3.47 -7.23 -17.23
N LYS A 90 -3.69 -6.13 -16.50
CA LYS A 90 -4.51 -4.98 -16.96
C LYS A 90 -3.72 -3.84 -17.60
N ASN A 91 -2.39 -3.91 -17.58
CA ASN A 91 -1.49 -2.82 -17.98
C ASN A 91 -1.58 -2.44 -19.47
N SER A 92 -2.32 -3.21 -20.29
CA SER A 92 -2.62 -2.88 -21.69
C SER A 92 -3.74 -1.83 -21.85
N VAL A 93 -4.46 -1.48 -20.78
CA VAL A 93 -5.73 -0.72 -20.88
C VAL A 93 -5.64 0.72 -20.34
N THR A 94 -4.67 1.05 -19.47
CA THR A 94 -4.58 2.38 -18.82
C THR A 94 -3.25 3.09 -19.06
N TYR A 95 -3.32 4.30 -19.63
CA TYR A 95 -2.15 5.14 -19.97
C TYR A 95 -1.74 6.13 -18.86
N ILE A 96 -2.38 6.09 -17.69
CA ILE A 96 -2.15 7.07 -16.62
C ILE A 96 -1.17 6.52 -15.60
N HIS A 97 0.02 7.13 -15.58
CA HIS A 97 1.03 6.86 -14.57
C HIS A 97 0.94 7.89 -13.43
N GLN A 98 0.79 7.41 -12.19
CA GLN A 98 0.88 8.27 -11.02
C GLN A 98 2.32 8.73 -10.82
N ASN A 99 2.52 10.01 -10.48
CA ASN A 99 3.84 10.53 -10.17
C ASN A 99 4.43 9.81 -8.95
N THR A 100 5.70 9.41 -9.02
CA THR A 100 6.44 8.76 -7.93
C THR A 100 6.29 9.47 -6.58
N ASN A 101 6.28 10.81 -6.55
CA ASN A 101 6.09 11.58 -5.31
C ASN A 101 4.67 11.45 -4.73
N PHE A 102 3.65 11.26 -5.58
CA PHE A 102 2.29 10.97 -5.11
C PHE A 102 2.23 9.59 -4.48
N ILE A 103 2.76 8.56 -5.18
CA ILE A 103 2.81 7.17 -4.71
C ILE A 103 3.50 7.07 -3.34
N ARG A 104 4.68 7.69 -3.21
CA ARG A 104 5.45 7.73 -1.95
C ARG A 104 4.62 8.29 -0.78
N LYS A 105 3.88 9.37 -1.04
CA LYS A 105 3.09 10.05 0.00
C LYS A 105 1.83 9.27 0.38
N VAL A 106 1.21 8.55 -0.55
CA VAL A 106 0.07 7.66 -0.26
C VAL A 106 0.52 6.54 0.68
N PHE A 107 1.58 5.82 0.34
CA PHE A 107 2.08 4.72 1.19
C PHE A 107 2.60 5.21 2.54
N PHE A 108 3.30 6.36 2.56
CA PHE A 108 3.67 6.99 3.83
C PHE A 108 2.45 7.26 4.71
N TRP A 109 1.36 7.83 4.16
CA TRP A 109 0.13 8.07 4.91
C TRP A 109 -0.49 6.77 5.44
N ILE A 110 -0.53 5.72 4.62
CA ILE A 110 -1.03 4.40 5.02
C ILE A 110 -0.23 3.83 6.20
N SER A 111 1.10 4.00 6.19
CA SER A 111 1.93 3.58 7.32
C SER A 111 1.51 4.25 8.64
N GLN A 112 1.23 5.57 8.59
CA GLN A 112 0.82 6.34 9.77
C GLN A 112 -0.53 5.84 10.29
N LYS A 113 -1.49 5.60 9.38
CA LYS A 113 -2.79 5.02 9.72
C LYS A 113 -2.67 3.66 10.42
N ILE A 114 -1.83 2.77 9.91
CA ILE A 114 -1.60 1.44 10.52
C ILE A 114 -0.97 1.60 11.91
N LEU A 115 0.00 2.50 12.06
CA LEU A 115 0.66 2.76 13.34
C LEU A 115 -0.32 3.33 14.39
N SER A 116 -1.19 4.26 14.01
CA SER A 116 -2.21 4.83 14.90
C SER A 116 -3.18 3.76 15.42
N ARG A 117 -3.69 2.88 14.54
CA ARG A 117 -4.59 1.77 14.94
C ARG A 117 -3.94 0.83 15.95
N LYS A 118 -2.65 0.50 15.77
CA LYS A 118 -1.91 -0.35 16.71
C LYS A 118 -1.75 0.29 18.10
N GLN A 119 -1.73 1.62 18.21
CA GLN A 119 -1.67 2.28 19.53
C GLN A 119 -3.02 2.23 20.25
N GLU A 120 -4.13 2.39 19.51
CA GLU A 120 -5.47 2.27 20.06
C GLU A 120 -5.78 0.86 20.58
N GLU A 121 -5.34 -0.19 19.89
CA GLU A 121 -5.54 -1.59 20.31
C GLU A 121 -4.73 -2.00 21.55
N LYS A 122 -3.71 -1.22 21.93
CA LYS A 122 -2.86 -1.46 23.10
C LYS A 122 -3.36 -0.75 24.37
N LYS A 123 -4.37 0.11 24.24
CA LYS A 123 -5.00 0.85 25.34
C LYS A 123 -6.22 0.09 25.86
#